data_AF-A0A2V5E5J2-F1
#
_entry.id   AF-A0A2V5E5J2-F1
#
_cell.length_a   1.000
_cell.length_b   1.000
_cell.length_c   1.000
_cell.angle_alpha   90.00
_cell.angle_beta   90.00
_cell.angle_gamma   90.00
#
_symmetry.space_group_name_H-M   'P 1'
#
loop_
_entity.id
_entity.type
_entity.pdbx_description
1 polymer ?
#
loop_
_entity_poly.entity_id
_entity_poly.type
_entity_poly.pdbx_seq_one_letter_code
_entity_poly.pdbx_strand_id
1 'polypeptide(L)'
;MSTESQSPMFLGAMEIGTSMLNTLWHDRYPALSDAPGEMINLDRQTGPGTKKFKQLQMGLPKLAYRSSGATLFLDLEQRALRETEVTLTTDPGASAPWMSYVRTMERPGHWMLTISIAFTTYNERFKIVYSTLADRAVSLVWNGAVDYTYSGNDSEQRLLAEHYNEQKKVVLYHLLAAPENPWLQDVALVPAVAILEGINYGLVSPSTAELVRGSDMLSTALGWGSFQGFSASSLATAFPEILIPQRPLDSEWMASLMVPEGTALVDPSHDEAASILFNFGYKRKRSAAMEDADIGVAGDPVSVSPLMCIVGAGFEKELMEISDLKNATIVFVGDQHGALEKSDSACYYVPPPSQAPSVIYEDVRKTLEKPAQVETVRERAVFDVIKVTVNGNSALSTFVTLYAKQTHYIKYSVVNGKLTLQLWYYNVDEGKDMPVSAGETEWSTLHGGGSVSNAGVFTPGNSAPSTVSVIAGRDLSSSRLLYWAVTVIPVPLYSATQAVKFFND
;
A
#
# COMPACT_ATOMS: atom_id res chain seq x y z
N MET A 1 -27.88 22.55 -9.01
CA MET A 1 -28.91 21.50 -9.07
C MET A 1 -28.80 20.71 -7.78
N SER A 2 -29.84 20.75 -6.94
CA SER A 2 -29.94 19.98 -5.72
C SER A 2 -30.06 18.50 -6.07
N THR A 3 -29.11 17.67 -5.64
CA THR A 3 -29.23 16.21 -5.68
C THR A 3 -30.34 15.82 -4.71
N GLU A 4 -31.53 15.50 -5.23
CA GLU A 4 -32.56 14.83 -4.45
C GLU A 4 -31.94 13.55 -3.86
N SER A 5 -32.01 13.45 -2.54
CA SER A 5 -31.65 12.24 -1.80
C SER A 5 -32.61 11.14 -2.22
N GLN A 6 -32.24 10.32 -3.22
CA GLN A 6 -32.98 9.11 -3.56
C GLN A 6 -33.00 8.22 -2.31
N SER A 7 -34.20 7.89 -1.85
CA SER A 7 -34.37 6.93 -0.74
C SER A 7 -33.82 5.57 -1.18
N PRO A 8 -33.17 4.81 -0.27
CA PRO A 8 -32.62 3.51 -0.61
C PRO A 8 -33.68 2.57 -1.16
N MET A 9 -33.39 1.95 -2.30
CA MET A 9 -34.29 0.99 -2.94
C MET A 9 -33.88 -0.44 -2.60
N PHE A 10 -34.81 -1.24 -2.08
CA PHE A 10 -34.59 -2.67 -1.87
C PHE A 10 -34.71 -3.41 -3.20
N LEU A 11 -33.66 -4.14 -3.59
CA LEU A 11 -33.58 -4.83 -4.88
C LEU A 11 -33.88 -6.33 -4.76
N GLY A 12 -33.63 -6.90 -3.57
CA GLY A 12 -33.75 -8.33 -3.31
C GLY A 12 -32.99 -8.75 -2.06
N ALA A 13 -32.77 -10.05 -1.90
CA ALA A 13 -32.00 -10.59 -0.78
C ALA A 13 -31.00 -11.64 -1.27
N MET A 14 -29.94 -11.88 -0.49
CA MET A 14 -28.98 -12.96 -0.72
C MET A 14 -28.84 -13.79 0.55
N GLU A 15 -28.73 -15.10 0.41
CA GLU A 15 -28.54 -16.04 1.52
C GLU A 15 -27.28 -16.85 1.25
N ILE A 16 -26.39 -16.94 2.25
CA ILE A 16 -25.24 -17.84 2.17
C ILE A 16 -25.03 -18.60 3.47
N GLY A 17 -24.84 -19.92 3.36
CA GLY A 17 -24.39 -20.76 4.45
C GLY A 17 -23.00 -20.34 4.92
N THR A 18 -22.78 -20.27 6.23
CA THR A 18 -21.50 -19.89 6.82
C THR A 18 -20.35 -20.80 6.36
N SER A 19 -20.60 -22.11 6.30
CA SER A 19 -19.65 -23.10 5.78
C SER A 19 -19.37 -22.93 4.28
N MET A 20 -20.39 -22.58 3.50
CA MET A 20 -20.27 -22.32 2.06
C MET A 20 -19.41 -21.09 1.79
N LEU A 21 -19.66 -19.97 2.49
CA LEU A 21 -18.85 -18.76 2.39
C LEU A 21 -17.39 -19.05 2.74
N ASN A 22 -17.14 -19.69 3.89
CA ASN A 22 -15.80 -20.05 4.33
C ASN A 22 -15.08 -20.91 3.29
N THR A 23 -15.79 -21.86 2.68
CA THR A 23 -15.23 -22.75 1.66
C THR A 23 -14.87 -22.00 0.38
N LEU A 24 -15.76 -21.15 -0.13
CA LEU A 24 -15.54 -20.39 -1.37
C LEU A 24 -14.37 -19.42 -1.23
N TRP A 25 -14.27 -18.75 -0.08
CA TRP A 25 -13.12 -17.89 0.24
C TRP A 25 -11.84 -18.70 0.42
N HIS A 26 -11.90 -19.84 1.11
CA HIS A 26 -10.75 -20.72 1.29
C HIS A 26 -10.19 -21.25 -0.04
N ASP A 27 -11.05 -21.60 -1.01
CA ASP A 27 -10.62 -22.10 -2.32
C ASP A 27 -9.83 -21.09 -3.12
N ARG A 28 -10.20 -19.81 -3.03
CA ARG A 28 -9.53 -18.75 -3.77
C ARG A 28 -8.29 -18.22 -3.04
N TYR A 29 -8.27 -18.33 -1.71
CA TYR A 29 -7.26 -17.67 -0.90
C TYR A 29 -5.81 -18.04 -1.25
N PRO A 30 -5.42 -19.30 -1.53
CA PRO A 30 -4.05 -19.61 -1.94
C PRO A 30 -3.56 -18.82 -3.16
N ALA A 31 -4.46 -18.49 -4.10
CA ALA A 31 -4.11 -17.67 -5.27
C ALA A 31 -4.07 -16.16 -4.97
N LEU A 32 -4.67 -15.72 -3.85
CA LEU A 32 -4.75 -14.31 -3.45
C LEU A 32 -3.82 -13.96 -2.28
N SER A 33 -3.36 -14.95 -1.52
CA SER A 33 -2.68 -14.74 -0.24
C SER A 33 -1.31 -14.09 -0.36
N ASP A 34 -0.70 -14.13 -1.55
CA ASP A 34 0.56 -13.47 -1.87
C ASP A 34 0.36 -12.26 -2.81
N ALA A 35 -0.87 -11.99 -3.24
CA ALA A 35 -1.17 -10.83 -4.07
C ALA A 35 -1.14 -9.55 -3.22
N PRO A 36 -0.48 -8.47 -3.68
CA PRO A 36 -0.38 -7.23 -2.93
C PRO A 36 -1.75 -6.56 -2.79
N GLY A 37 -2.16 -6.31 -1.55
CA GLY A 37 -3.34 -5.53 -1.19
C GLY A 37 -2.99 -4.09 -0.77
N GLU A 38 -3.50 -3.66 0.38
CA GLU A 38 -3.30 -2.29 0.89
C GLU A 38 -1.89 -2.07 1.46
N MET A 39 -1.33 -0.88 1.24
CA MET A 39 -0.09 -0.43 1.87
C MET A 39 -0.39 0.55 3.01
N ILE A 40 -0.02 0.17 4.23
CA ILE A 40 -0.35 0.90 5.46
C ILE A 40 0.89 1.60 5.99
N ASN A 41 0.79 2.90 6.28
CA ASN A 41 1.86 3.65 6.94
C ASN A 41 1.78 3.46 8.45
N LEU A 42 2.85 2.95 9.05
CA LEU A 42 3.00 2.70 10.47
C LEU A 42 4.19 3.52 10.98
N ASP A 43 3.95 4.63 11.66
CA ASP A 43 5.04 5.46 12.19
C ASP A 43 5.71 4.75 13.37
N ARG A 44 7.04 4.65 13.32
CA ARG A 44 7.80 3.91 14.32
C ARG A 44 9.10 4.61 14.61
N GLN A 45 9.05 5.44 15.65
CA GLN A 45 10.21 6.00 16.36
C GLN A 45 10.77 7.30 15.78
N THR A 46 10.83 8.29 16.66
CA THR A 46 11.59 9.53 16.51
C THR A 46 12.70 9.50 17.55
N GLY A 47 13.95 9.48 17.09
CA GLY A 47 15.13 9.71 17.91
C GLY A 47 15.66 11.14 17.72
N PRO A 48 16.69 11.55 18.48
CA PRO A 48 17.39 12.80 18.21
C PRO A 48 17.93 12.81 16.78
N GLY A 49 17.40 13.69 15.92
CA GLY A 49 17.83 13.85 14.53
C GLY A 49 17.51 12.68 13.59
N THR A 50 16.72 11.69 14.00
CA THR A 50 16.35 10.55 13.13
C THR A 50 14.88 10.20 13.29
N LYS A 51 14.18 9.96 12.18
CA LYS A 51 12.77 9.55 12.14
C LYS A 51 12.64 8.32 11.27
N LYS A 52 12.04 7.25 11.79
CA LYS A 52 11.82 6.02 11.06
C LYS A 52 10.35 5.85 10.72
N PHE A 53 10.11 5.59 9.45
CA PHE A 53 8.80 5.29 8.91
C PHE A 53 8.78 3.84 8.49
N LYS A 54 7.74 3.12 8.89
CA LYS A 54 7.50 1.77 8.42
C LYS A 54 6.25 1.81 7.55
N GLN A 55 6.27 1.06 6.47
CA GLN A 55 5.10 0.77 5.65
C GLN A 55 4.92 -0.74 5.62
N LEU A 56 3.70 -1.19 5.83
CA LEU A 56 3.34 -2.60 5.79
C LEU A 56 2.43 -2.85 4.59
N GLN A 57 2.93 -3.65 3.64
CA GLN A 57 2.14 -4.17 2.54
C GLN A 57 1.35 -5.37 3.05
N MET A 58 0.03 -5.22 3.13
CA MET A 58 -0.89 -6.31 3.41
C MET A 58 -1.22 -7.04 2.12
N GLY A 59 -1.58 -8.32 2.23
CA GLY A 59 -2.17 -9.10 1.15
C GLY A 59 -3.66 -8.81 1.00
N LEU A 60 -4.27 -9.41 -0.02
CA LEU A 60 -5.73 -9.37 -0.16
C LEU A 60 -6.41 -10.06 1.03
N PRO A 61 -7.53 -9.50 1.54
CA PRO A 61 -8.22 -10.05 2.69
C PRO A 61 -8.96 -11.35 2.35
N LYS A 62 -9.21 -12.14 3.38
CA LYS A 62 -10.09 -13.30 3.37
C LYS A 62 -11.19 -13.10 4.40
N LEU A 63 -12.43 -13.40 4.01
CA LEU A 63 -13.56 -13.43 4.92
C LEU A 63 -13.81 -14.84 5.44
N ALA A 64 -14.21 -14.93 6.70
CA ALA A 64 -14.72 -16.16 7.30
C ALA A 64 -15.76 -15.86 8.39
N TYR A 65 -16.78 -16.69 8.47
CA TYR A 65 -17.67 -16.74 9.62
C TYR A 65 -17.15 -17.70 10.68
N ARG A 66 -17.16 -17.24 11.93
CA ARG A 66 -16.78 -18.04 13.11
C ARG A 66 -17.82 -17.89 14.21
N SER A 67 -18.27 -19.00 14.77
CA SER A 67 -19.13 -19.01 15.95
C SER A 67 -18.29 -19.16 17.22
N SER A 68 -18.57 -18.34 18.23
CA SER A 68 -18.01 -18.49 19.57
C SER A 68 -19.13 -18.37 20.61
N GLY A 69 -19.52 -19.51 21.20
CA GLY A 69 -20.70 -19.59 22.04
C GLY A 69 -21.96 -19.24 21.24
N ALA A 70 -22.71 -18.23 21.71
CA ALA A 70 -23.93 -17.74 21.07
C ALA A 70 -23.69 -16.59 20.06
N THR A 71 -22.44 -16.14 19.90
CA THR A 71 -22.11 -14.99 19.05
C THR A 71 -21.48 -15.47 17.75
N LEU A 72 -22.00 -14.98 16.62
CA LEU A 72 -21.41 -15.15 15.31
C LEU A 72 -20.46 -13.97 15.02
N PHE A 73 -19.30 -14.23 14.45
CA PHE A 73 -18.33 -13.23 14.06
C PHE A 73 -18.06 -13.32 12.56
N LEU A 74 -18.00 -12.17 11.90
CA LEU A 74 -17.33 -12.03 10.61
C LEU A 74 -15.88 -11.68 10.87
N ASP A 75 -14.98 -12.60 10.57
CA ASP A 75 -13.54 -12.41 10.65
C ASP A 75 -13.01 -12.02 9.26
N LEU A 76 -12.25 -10.93 9.22
CA LEU A 76 -11.43 -10.53 8.08
C LEU A 76 -9.97 -10.82 8.40
N GLU A 77 -9.35 -11.71 7.62
CA GLU A 77 -7.95 -12.12 7.77
C GLU A 77 -7.11 -11.47 6.66
N GLN A 78 -6.00 -10.83 7.01
CA GLN A 78 -5.02 -10.29 6.07
C GLN A 78 -3.61 -10.68 6.47
N ARG A 79 -2.88 -11.28 5.52
CA ARG A 79 -1.46 -11.57 5.71
C ARG A 79 -0.62 -10.30 5.54
N ALA A 80 0.37 -10.11 6.40
CA ALA A 80 1.43 -9.14 6.14
C ALA A 80 2.43 -9.76 5.15
N LEU A 81 2.64 -9.11 4.00
CA LEU A 81 3.52 -9.62 2.94
C LEU A 81 4.92 -9.06 3.09
N ARG A 82 5.02 -7.73 3.14
CA ARG A 82 6.30 -7.02 3.06
C ARG A 82 6.28 -5.79 3.93
N GLU A 83 7.44 -5.49 4.46
CA GLU A 83 7.73 -4.24 5.13
C GLU A 83 8.69 -3.41 4.30
N THR A 84 8.42 -2.12 4.22
CA THR A 84 9.40 -1.13 3.81
C THR A 84 9.68 -0.20 4.99
N GLU A 85 10.94 -0.09 5.38
CA GLU A 85 11.37 0.88 6.39
C GLU A 85 12.20 1.97 5.71
N VAL A 86 11.88 3.21 6.03
CA VAL A 86 12.58 4.39 5.60
C VAL A 86 13.10 5.13 6.82
N THR A 87 14.40 5.44 6.81
CA THR A 87 15.00 6.33 7.81
C THR A 87 15.21 7.70 7.19
N LEU A 88 14.67 8.71 7.86
CA LEU A 88 14.99 10.09 7.61
C LEU A 88 15.96 10.60 8.68
N THR A 89 16.96 11.37 8.24
CA THR A 89 17.98 12.00 9.08
C THR A 89 17.82 13.52 9.02
N THR A 90 17.95 14.19 10.16
CA THR A 90 18.03 15.65 10.26
C THR A 90 19.43 16.00 10.73
N ASP A 91 20.20 16.65 9.87
CA ASP A 91 21.54 17.11 10.20
C ASP A 91 21.50 18.29 11.19
N PRO A 92 22.55 18.51 12.00
CA PRO A 92 22.65 19.68 12.85
C PRO A 92 22.44 20.98 12.07
N GLY A 93 21.47 21.78 12.49
CA GLY A 93 21.14 23.04 11.81
C GLY A 93 20.23 22.92 10.61
N ALA A 94 19.78 21.71 10.25
CA ALA A 94 18.69 21.53 9.30
C ALA A 94 17.34 21.61 10.01
N SER A 95 16.35 22.22 9.36
CA SER A 95 14.95 22.24 9.82
C SER A 95 14.04 21.32 9.01
N ALA A 96 14.62 20.52 8.12
CA ALA A 96 13.91 19.47 7.40
C ALA A 96 14.78 18.21 7.32
N PRO A 97 14.20 17.02 7.51
CA PRO A 97 14.91 15.76 7.34
C PRO A 97 15.10 15.38 5.86
N TRP A 98 16.07 14.49 5.60
CA TRP A 98 16.33 13.88 4.29
C TRP A 98 16.41 12.36 4.42
N MET A 99 16.13 11.64 3.32
CA MET A 99 16.09 10.18 3.33
C MET A 99 17.50 9.60 3.23
N SER A 100 17.94 8.88 4.26
CA SER A 100 19.28 8.29 4.34
C SER A 100 19.30 6.79 4.07
N TYR A 101 18.18 6.11 4.28
CA TYR A 101 18.14 4.66 4.23
C TYR A 101 16.76 4.15 3.85
N VAL A 102 16.72 3.17 2.93
CA VAL A 102 15.51 2.44 2.56
C VAL A 102 15.83 0.95 2.59
N ARG A 103 15.07 0.19 3.39
CA ARG A 103 15.12 -1.27 3.37
C ARG A 103 13.75 -1.87 3.12
N THR A 104 13.79 -3.09 2.61
CA THR A 104 12.63 -3.93 2.42
C THR A 104 12.85 -5.27 3.10
N MET A 105 11.87 -5.74 3.83
CA MET A 105 11.89 -7.07 4.43
C MET A 105 10.63 -7.81 4.06
N GLU A 106 10.78 -9.01 3.50
CA GLU A 106 9.66 -9.96 3.39
C GLU A 106 9.22 -10.37 4.80
N ARG A 107 7.90 -10.50 5.00
CA ARG A 107 7.32 -10.87 6.28
C ARG A 107 7.06 -12.38 6.35
N PRO A 108 7.25 -13.00 7.52
CA PRO A 108 6.92 -14.41 7.69
C PRO A 108 5.46 -14.67 7.36
N GLY A 109 5.17 -15.79 6.68
CA GLY A 109 3.81 -16.07 6.23
C GLY A 109 2.76 -16.29 7.31
N HIS A 110 3.18 -16.44 8.57
CA HIS A 110 2.30 -16.57 9.72
C HIS A 110 1.86 -15.22 10.31
N TRP A 111 2.40 -14.09 9.83
CA TRP A 111 2.00 -12.76 10.30
C TRP A 111 0.68 -12.37 9.66
N MET A 112 -0.37 -12.38 10.47
CA MET A 112 -1.75 -12.24 10.04
C MET A 112 -2.46 -11.27 10.98
N LEU A 113 -3.14 -10.30 10.39
CA LEU A 113 -4.12 -9.45 11.04
C LEU A 113 -5.48 -10.13 10.92
N THR A 114 -6.20 -10.21 12.04
CA THR A 114 -7.62 -10.58 12.05
C THR A 114 -8.43 -9.43 12.63
N ILE A 115 -9.43 -8.99 11.88
CA ILE A 115 -10.44 -8.03 12.32
C ILE A 115 -11.73 -8.81 12.53
N SER A 116 -12.18 -8.93 13.78
CA SER A 116 -13.37 -9.69 14.15
C SER A 116 -14.53 -8.76 14.44
N ILE A 117 -15.61 -8.90 13.67
CA ILE A 117 -16.82 -8.09 13.79
C ILE A 117 -17.93 -8.98 14.34
N ALA A 118 -18.37 -8.70 15.57
CA ALA A 118 -19.49 -9.42 16.16
C ALA A 118 -20.78 -9.12 15.39
N PHE A 119 -21.52 -10.17 15.03
CA PHE A 119 -22.82 -10.10 14.41
C PHE A 119 -23.91 -10.52 15.40
N THR A 120 -24.95 -9.70 15.48
CA THR A 120 -26.21 -10.02 16.14
C THR A 120 -27.33 -9.70 15.16
N THR A 121 -28.32 -10.58 15.05
CA THR A 121 -29.49 -10.39 14.19
C THR A 121 -30.07 -8.99 14.34
N TYR A 122 -30.39 -8.33 13.22
CA TYR A 122 -30.88 -6.95 13.14
C TYR A 122 -29.93 -5.86 13.66
N ASN A 123 -28.62 -6.15 13.72
CA ASN A 123 -27.62 -5.16 14.07
C ASN A 123 -26.68 -4.91 12.89
N GLU A 124 -26.77 -3.72 12.32
CA GLU A 124 -25.98 -3.29 11.16
C GLU A 124 -24.56 -2.90 11.56
N ARG A 125 -23.81 -3.83 12.15
CA ARG A 125 -22.41 -3.60 12.52
C ARG A 125 -21.49 -3.62 11.31
N PHE A 126 -21.88 -4.25 10.22
CA PHE A 126 -21.13 -4.25 8.97
C PHE A 126 -22.05 -4.37 7.77
N LYS A 127 -21.50 -4.06 6.59
CA LYS A 127 -22.11 -4.27 5.28
C LYS A 127 -21.02 -4.49 4.23
N ILE A 128 -21.36 -5.19 3.17
CA ILE A 128 -20.51 -5.28 1.98
C ILE A 128 -21.01 -4.27 0.97
N VAL A 129 -20.12 -3.46 0.41
CA VAL A 129 -20.45 -2.38 -0.50
C VAL A 129 -19.72 -2.59 -1.82
N TYR A 130 -20.45 -2.49 -2.92
CA TYR A 130 -19.88 -2.33 -4.25
C TYR A 130 -20.04 -0.88 -4.71
N SER A 131 -18.98 -0.29 -5.28
CA SER A 131 -19.07 1.02 -5.90
C SER A 131 -18.35 1.09 -7.24
N THR A 132 -19.05 1.57 -8.26
CA THR A 132 -18.51 1.69 -9.62
C THR A 132 -17.46 2.80 -9.72
N LEU A 133 -17.64 3.91 -8.99
CA LEU A 133 -16.72 5.06 -9.02
C LEU A 133 -15.41 4.81 -8.24
N ALA A 134 -15.40 3.84 -7.33
CA ALA A 134 -14.22 3.46 -6.56
C ALA A 134 -13.46 2.30 -7.24
N ASP A 135 -13.22 2.43 -8.55
CA ASP A 135 -12.55 1.41 -9.35
C ASP A 135 -13.19 0.01 -9.23
N ARG A 136 -14.54 -0.03 -9.21
CA ARG A 136 -15.33 -1.27 -9.11
C ARG A 136 -14.98 -2.12 -7.87
N ALA A 137 -14.64 -1.46 -6.77
CA ALA A 137 -14.25 -2.13 -5.53
C ALA A 137 -15.44 -2.72 -4.79
N VAL A 138 -15.30 -3.97 -4.35
CA VAL A 138 -16.12 -4.58 -3.29
C VAL A 138 -15.39 -4.37 -1.97
N SER A 139 -16.06 -3.75 -0.99
CA SER A 139 -15.47 -3.37 0.29
C SER A 139 -16.31 -3.87 1.46
N LEU A 140 -15.65 -4.32 2.53
CA LEU A 140 -16.29 -4.48 3.83
C LEU A 140 -16.24 -3.14 4.57
N VAL A 141 -17.40 -2.66 5.04
CA VAL A 141 -17.52 -1.45 5.85
C VAL A 141 -18.16 -1.82 7.17
N TRP A 142 -17.71 -1.26 8.28
CA TRP A 142 -18.26 -1.54 9.59
C TRP A 142 -18.42 -0.32 10.48
N ASN A 143 -19.22 -0.47 11.52
CA ASN A 143 -19.47 0.56 12.51
C ASN A 143 -19.25 0.01 13.92
N GLY A 144 -18.94 0.90 14.85
CA GLY A 144 -18.71 0.55 16.24
C GLY A 144 -17.36 -0.12 16.51
N ALA A 145 -17.28 -0.82 17.64
CA ALA A 145 -16.06 -1.51 18.08
C ALA A 145 -15.94 -2.90 17.44
N VAL A 146 -14.70 -3.26 17.10
CA VAL A 146 -14.30 -4.56 16.56
C VAL A 146 -13.05 -5.02 17.29
N ASP A 147 -12.81 -6.33 17.30
CA ASP A 147 -11.61 -6.90 17.92
C ASP A 147 -10.51 -7.02 16.87
N TYR A 148 -9.31 -6.55 17.21
CA TYR A 148 -8.12 -6.66 16.37
C TYR A 148 -7.13 -7.62 17.02
N THR A 149 -6.70 -8.64 16.29
CA THR A 149 -5.58 -9.50 16.69
C THR A 149 -4.54 -9.50 15.60
N TYR A 150 -3.27 -9.47 15.98
CA TYR A 150 -2.17 -9.52 15.01
C TYR A 150 -1.07 -10.42 15.55
N SER A 151 -0.67 -11.42 14.78
CA SER A 151 0.32 -12.42 15.20
C SER A 151 1.77 -11.96 15.12
N GLY A 152 2.02 -10.71 14.68
CA GLY A 152 3.35 -10.08 14.69
C GLY A 152 3.73 -9.57 16.07
N ASN A 153 3.63 -8.25 16.30
CA ASN A 153 3.91 -7.65 17.61
C ASN A 153 2.84 -6.64 18.05
N ASP A 154 2.74 -6.44 19.36
CA ASP A 154 1.70 -5.62 19.99
C ASP A 154 1.71 -4.15 19.55
N SER A 155 2.89 -3.59 19.28
CA SER A 155 3.00 -2.20 18.82
C SER A 155 2.40 -2.02 17.44
N GLU A 156 2.65 -2.96 16.53
CA GLU A 156 2.03 -2.97 15.20
C GLU A 156 0.54 -3.25 15.27
N GLN A 157 0.12 -4.18 16.13
CA GLN A 157 -1.30 -4.45 16.35
C GLN A 157 -2.05 -3.16 16.71
N ARG A 158 -1.49 -2.36 17.63
CA ARG A 158 -2.09 -1.08 18.02
C ARG A 158 -2.16 -0.09 16.85
N LEU A 159 -1.09 0.09 16.09
CA LEU A 159 -1.07 1.02 14.95
C LEU A 159 -2.00 0.57 13.81
N LEU A 160 -2.09 -0.73 13.55
CA LEU A 160 -3.04 -1.31 12.60
C LEU A 160 -4.48 -1.11 13.08
N ALA A 161 -4.75 -1.32 14.37
CA ALA A 161 -6.06 -1.06 14.96
C ALA A 161 -6.44 0.42 14.88
N GLU A 162 -5.51 1.35 15.12
CA GLU A 162 -5.71 2.79 14.92
C GLU A 162 -6.07 3.10 13.46
N HIS A 163 -5.27 2.64 12.51
CA HIS A 163 -5.51 2.81 11.06
C HIS A 163 -6.91 2.34 10.66
N TYR A 164 -7.26 1.09 10.98
CA TYR A 164 -8.56 0.52 10.61
C TYR A 164 -9.73 1.11 11.42
N ASN A 165 -9.49 1.66 12.60
CA ASN A 165 -10.52 2.39 13.35
C ASN A 165 -10.81 3.77 12.75
N GLU A 166 -9.83 4.42 12.12
CA GLU A 166 -10.04 5.69 11.42
C GLU A 166 -10.87 5.50 10.14
N GLN A 167 -10.54 4.48 9.34
CA GLN A 167 -11.20 4.28 8.04
C GLN A 167 -12.47 3.42 8.09
N LYS A 168 -12.56 2.46 9.03
CA LYS A 168 -13.70 1.54 9.19
C LYS A 168 -14.13 0.83 7.89
N LYS A 169 -13.17 0.58 7.00
CA LYS A 169 -13.36 0.03 5.67
C LYS A 169 -12.14 -0.79 5.27
N VAL A 170 -12.36 -1.91 4.56
CA VAL A 170 -11.31 -2.66 3.84
C VAL A 170 -11.83 -3.00 2.44
N VAL A 171 -10.99 -2.79 1.42
CA VAL A 171 -11.29 -3.27 0.07
C VAL A 171 -11.00 -4.77 -0.01
N LEU A 172 -12.01 -5.55 -0.40
CA LEU A 172 -11.91 -7.00 -0.50
C LEU A 172 -11.25 -7.42 -1.81
N TYR A 173 -11.77 -6.91 -2.92
CA TYR A 173 -11.27 -7.12 -4.28
C TYR A 173 -11.96 -6.15 -5.24
N HIS A 174 -11.44 -6.07 -6.46
CA HIS A 174 -12.00 -5.29 -7.56
C HIS A 174 -12.64 -6.23 -8.58
N LEU A 175 -13.83 -5.89 -9.07
CA LEU A 175 -14.50 -6.66 -10.12
C LEU A 175 -13.97 -6.27 -11.50
N LEU A 176 -13.81 -7.27 -12.37
CA LEU A 176 -13.30 -7.04 -13.73
C LEU A 176 -14.28 -6.25 -14.60
N ALA A 177 -15.58 -6.44 -14.37
CA ALA A 177 -16.65 -5.78 -15.12
C ALA A 177 -17.64 -5.07 -14.18
N ALA A 178 -18.21 -3.97 -14.67
CA ALA A 178 -19.37 -3.34 -14.05
C ALA A 178 -20.64 -4.09 -14.49
N PRO A 179 -21.70 -4.12 -13.65
CA PRO A 179 -22.97 -4.75 -14.03
C PRO A 179 -23.62 -3.99 -15.19
N GLU A 180 -24.46 -4.68 -15.97
CA GLU A 180 -25.26 -4.05 -17.03
C GLU A 180 -26.52 -3.37 -16.46
N ASN A 181 -27.08 -3.91 -15.39
CA ASN A 181 -28.25 -3.36 -14.71
C ASN A 181 -27.89 -2.06 -13.97
N PRO A 182 -28.53 -0.92 -14.28
CA PRO A 182 -28.24 0.36 -13.64
C PRO A 182 -28.52 0.36 -12.14
N TRP A 183 -29.43 -0.48 -11.64
CA TRP A 183 -29.72 -0.61 -10.21
C TRP A 183 -28.59 -1.28 -9.41
N LEU A 184 -27.64 -1.93 -10.09
CA LEU A 184 -26.52 -2.64 -9.48
C LEU A 184 -25.20 -1.83 -9.44
N GLN A 185 -25.16 -0.62 -10.00
CA GLN A 185 -23.93 0.18 -10.12
C GLN A 185 -23.34 0.62 -8.78
N ASP A 186 -24.17 0.84 -7.77
CA ASP A 186 -23.74 1.17 -6.41
C ASP A 186 -24.71 0.51 -5.43
N VAL A 187 -24.28 -0.59 -4.81
CA VAL A 187 -25.14 -1.43 -3.97
C VAL A 187 -24.48 -1.79 -2.65
N ALA A 188 -25.32 -2.10 -1.67
CA ALA A 188 -24.88 -2.67 -0.41
C ALA A 188 -25.61 -3.97 -0.11
N LEU A 189 -24.87 -4.91 0.46
CA LEU A 189 -25.39 -6.09 1.13
C LEU A 189 -25.34 -5.85 2.64
N VAL A 190 -26.53 -5.76 3.24
CA VAL A 190 -26.70 -5.50 4.67
C VAL A 190 -27.14 -6.79 5.35
N PRO A 191 -26.39 -7.33 6.33
CA PRO A 191 -26.76 -8.55 7.01
C PRO A 191 -28.02 -8.30 7.87
N ALA A 192 -29.08 -9.04 7.60
CA ALA A 192 -30.37 -8.88 8.27
C ALA A 192 -30.54 -9.88 9.42
N VAL A 193 -30.38 -11.18 9.12
CA VAL A 193 -30.74 -12.27 10.05
C VAL A 193 -29.73 -13.40 9.98
N ALA A 194 -29.24 -13.86 11.14
CA ALA A 194 -28.61 -15.18 11.26
C ALA A 194 -29.70 -16.25 11.30
N ILE A 195 -29.63 -17.19 10.37
CA ILE A 195 -30.43 -18.41 10.36
C ILE A 195 -29.55 -19.58 10.85
N LEU A 196 -30.14 -20.75 11.09
CA LEU A 196 -29.48 -21.91 11.73
C LEU A 196 -28.09 -22.24 11.18
N GLU A 197 -27.85 -22.07 9.87
CA GLU A 197 -26.57 -22.40 9.23
C GLU A 197 -26.02 -21.31 8.29
N GLY A 198 -26.64 -20.13 8.25
CA GLY A 198 -26.36 -19.11 7.24
C GLY A 198 -26.76 -17.70 7.66
N ILE A 199 -26.58 -16.76 6.73
CA ILE A 199 -26.92 -15.35 6.94
C ILE A 199 -27.69 -14.85 5.73
N ASN A 200 -28.80 -14.15 6.01
CA ASN A 200 -29.57 -13.41 5.03
C ASN A 200 -29.10 -11.97 4.97
N TYR A 201 -28.91 -11.47 3.75
CA TYR A 201 -28.52 -10.10 3.44
C TYR A 201 -29.62 -9.44 2.63
N GLY A 202 -29.97 -8.21 2.98
CA GLY A 202 -30.73 -7.34 2.08
C GLY A 202 -29.79 -6.75 1.04
N LEU A 203 -30.17 -6.85 -0.25
CA LEU A 203 -29.52 -6.15 -1.34
C LEU A 203 -30.26 -4.84 -1.59
N VAL A 204 -29.54 -3.73 -1.43
CA VAL A 204 -30.09 -2.38 -1.55
C VAL A 204 -29.26 -1.55 -2.53
N SER A 205 -29.92 -0.66 -3.26
CA SER A 205 -29.29 0.45 -4.00
C SER A 205 -29.48 1.72 -3.18
N PRO A 206 -28.53 2.05 -2.29
CA PRO A 206 -28.60 3.26 -1.48
C PRO A 206 -28.08 4.47 -2.26
N SER A 207 -28.36 5.67 -1.77
CA SER A 207 -27.67 6.86 -2.28
C SER A 207 -26.16 6.78 -1.98
N THR A 208 -25.31 7.38 -2.81
CA THR A 208 -23.83 7.31 -2.64
C THR A 208 -23.35 7.78 -1.25
N ALA A 209 -24.08 8.70 -0.61
CA ALA A 209 -23.79 9.19 0.73
C ALA A 209 -24.09 8.17 1.85
N GLU A 210 -25.05 7.28 1.63
CA GLU A 210 -25.46 6.23 2.58
C GLU A 210 -24.55 4.99 2.50
N LEU A 211 -23.91 4.73 1.35
CA LEU A 211 -22.84 3.73 1.22
C LEU A 211 -21.74 3.94 2.27
N VAL A 212 -21.45 5.21 2.58
CA VAL A 212 -20.35 5.62 3.48
C VAL A 212 -20.77 5.72 4.95
N ARG A 213 -22.03 6.04 5.26
CA ARG A 213 -22.45 6.42 6.64
C ARG A 213 -23.06 5.32 7.50
N GLY A 214 -23.32 4.12 6.95
CA GLY A 214 -23.93 3.02 7.70
C GLY A 214 -25.23 3.42 8.42
N SER A 215 -26.18 3.96 7.66
CA SER A 215 -27.54 4.30 8.12
C SER A 215 -28.44 3.07 8.15
N ASP A 216 -29.32 2.98 9.16
CA ASP A 216 -30.37 1.95 9.30
C ASP A 216 -31.13 1.74 7.97
N MET A 217 -30.91 0.59 7.34
CA MET A 217 -31.57 0.19 6.10
C MET A 217 -32.56 -0.94 6.38
N LEU A 218 -33.81 -0.69 5.99
CA LEU A 218 -34.98 -1.60 6.04
C LEU A 218 -34.67 -3.08 6.38
N SER A 219 -34.94 -3.48 7.62
CA SER A 219 -34.93 -4.88 8.06
C SER A 219 -36.15 -5.62 7.50
N THR A 220 -36.15 -5.93 6.21
CA THR A 220 -37.22 -6.73 5.61
C THR A 220 -36.81 -8.20 5.63
N ALA A 221 -37.16 -8.89 6.71
CA ALA A 221 -37.06 -10.34 6.75
C ALA A 221 -38.19 -10.94 5.89
N LEU A 222 -37.86 -11.35 4.67
CA LEU A 222 -38.67 -12.37 4.02
C LEU A 222 -38.38 -13.70 4.73
N GLY A 223 -39.41 -14.51 4.97
CA GLY A 223 -39.28 -15.85 5.55
C GLY A 223 -38.96 -16.85 4.44
N TRP A 224 -37.83 -17.54 4.55
CA TRP A 224 -37.36 -18.51 3.56
C TRP A 224 -37.23 -19.88 4.22
N GLY A 225 -37.50 -20.94 3.44
CA GLY A 225 -37.15 -22.30 3.84
C GLY A 225 -35.64 -22.40 4.03
N SER A 226 -35.20 -23.19 5.01
CA SER A 226 -33.77 -23.41 5.31
C SER A 226 -33.03 -23.91 4.06
N PHE A 227 -32.28 -23.03 3.39
CA PHE A 227 -31.48 -23.42 2.25
C PHE A 227 -30.05 -23.67 2.72
N GLN A 228 -29.61 -24.92 2.65
CA GLN A 228 -28.20 -25.25 2.85
C GLN A 228 -27.43 -24.91 1.57
N GLY A 229 -27.10 -23.63 1.34
CA GLY A 229 -26.36 -23.25 0.13
C GLY A 229 -26.08 -21.75 -0.03
N PHE A 230 -26.00 -21.30 -1.27
CA PHE A 230 -25.84 -19.91 -1.66
C PHE A 230 -26.94 -19.55 -2.67
N SER A 231 -27.77 -18.55 -2.39
CA SER A 231 -28.91 -18.17 -3.23
C SER A 231 -29.20 -16.67 -3.16
N ALA A 232 -30.05 -16.20 -4.08
CA ALA A 232 -30.54 -14.83 -4.11
C ALA A 232 -32.00 -14.75 -4.57
N SER A 233 -32.70 -13.71 -4.13
CA SER A 233 -33.94 -13.19 -4.70
C SER A 233 -33.71 -11.85 -5.35
N SER A 234 -34.59 -11.54 -6.26
CA SER A 234 -34.67 -10.26 -6.95
C SER A 234 -36.13 -9.85 -7.11
N LEU A 235 -36.38 -8.55 -7.14
CA LEU A 235 -37.72 -7.98 -7.31
C LEU A 235 -37.93 -7.45 -8.73
N ALA A 236 -39.13 -7.66 -9.28
CA ALA A 236 -39.50 -7.25 -10.63
C ALA A 236 -39.39 -5.73 -10.86
N THR A 237 -39.35 -4.93 -9.81
CA THR A 237 -39.16 -3.48 -9.86
C THR A 237 -37.77 -3.07 -10.34
N ALA A 238 -36.73 -3.85 -10.01
CA ALA A 238 -35.35 -3.60 -10.42
C ALA A 238 -34.91 -4.53 -11.57
N PHE A 239 -35.65 -5.61 -11.79
CA PHE A 239 -35.37 -6.67 -12.77
C PHE A 239 -36.64 -7.00 -13.55
N PRO A 240 -36.99 -6.22 -14.59
CA PRO A 240 -38.24 -6.38 -15.32
C PRO A 240 -38.36 -7.74 -16.03
N GLU A 241 -37.25 -8.45 -16.26
CA GLU A 241 -37.18 -9.79 -16.85
C GLU A 241 -37.98 -10.82 -16.03
N ILE A 242 -38.12 -10.59 -14.72
CA ILE A 242 -38.88 -11.45 -13.79
C ILE A 242 -40.36 -11.55 -14.19
N LEU A 243 -40.92 -10.49 -14.79
CA LEU A 243 -42.30 -10.50 -15.27
C LEU A 243 -42.52 -11.47 -16.44
N ILE A 244 -41.42 -11.92 -17.09
CA ILE A 244 -41.42 -12.83 -18.23
C ILE A 244 -40.61 -14.09 -17.88
N PRO A 245 -41.01 -14.79 -16.81
CA PRO A 245 -40.23 -15.70 -15.94
C PRO A 245 -38.79 -16.00 -16.37
N GLN A 246 -37.98 -14.95 -16.51
CA GLN A 246 -36.58 -15.03 -16.88
C GLN A 246 -35.71 -14.69 -15.68
N ARG A 247 -34.53 -15.29 -15.65
CA ARG A 247 -33.55 -14.98 -14.62
C ARG A 247 -33.15 -13.50 -14.71
N PRO A 248 -32.94 -12.82 -13.58
CA PRO A 248 -32.46 -11.45 -13.55
C PRO A 248 -31.20 -11.23 -14.38
N LEU A 249 -31.13 -10.09 -15.06
CA LEU A 249 -29.89 -9.61 -15.64
C LEU A 249 -28.81 -9.51 -14.55
N ASP A 250 -27.56 -9.82 -14.89
CA ASP A 250 -26.39 -9.84 -13.98
C ASP A 250 -26.46 -10.86 -12.83
N SER A 251 -27.31 -11.89 -12.92
CA SER A 251 -27.39 -12.92 -11.87
C SER A 251 -26.04 -13.60 -11.58
N GLU A 252 -25.18 -13.77 -12.59
CA GLU A 252 -23.82 -14.32 -12.39
C GLU A 252 -22.92 -13.36 -11.62
N TRP A 253 -22.99 -12.07 -11.97
CA TRP A 253 -22.21 -11.01 -11.34
C TRP A 253 -22.62 -10.80 -9.88
N MET A 254 -23.91 -10.96 -9.54
CA MET A 254 -24.41 -10.78 -8.17
C MET A 254 -23.72 -11.71 -7.16
N ALA A 255 -23.28 -12.91 -7.56
CA ALA A 255 -22.49 -13.79 -6.70
C ALA A 255 -21.20 -13.11 -6.21
N SER A 256 -20.57 -12.32 -7.09
CA SER A 256 -19.31 -11.61 -6.85
C SER A 256 -19.43 -10.44 -5.87
N LEU A 257 -20.62 -10.18 -5.32
CA LEU A 257 -20.78 -9.26 -4.19
C LEU A 257 -20.42 -9.92 -2.85
N MET A 258 -20.46 -11.25 -2.74
CA MET A 258 -20.25 -11.99 -1.48
C MET A 258 -18.99 -12.85 -1.48
N VAL A 259 -18.63 -13.38 -2.64
CA VAL A 259 -17.53 -14.34 -2.80
C VAL A 259 -16.65 -13.97 -3.99
N PRO A 260 -15.33 -14.28 -3.94
CA PRO A 260 -14.43 -13.90 -5.02
C PRO A 260 -14.86 -14.46 -6.39
N GLU A 261 -14.60 -13.70 -7.46
CA GLU A 261 -14.88 -14.11 -8.84
C GLU A 261 -14.31 -15.51 -9.15
N GLY A 262 -15.10 -16.32 -9.85
CA GLY A 262 -14.72 -17.67 -10.28
C GLY A 262 -14.91 -18.78 -9.24
N THR A 263 -15.33 -18.48 -8.01
CA THR A 263 -15.57 -19.51 -6.97
C THR A 263 -16.99 -20.08 -6.99
N ALA A 264 -17.97 -19.28 -7.39
CA ALA A 264 -19.37 -19.66 -7.52
C ALA A 264 -19.80 -19.72 -8.99
N LEU A 265 -20.68 -20.67 -9.30
CA LEU A 265 -21.38 -20.78 -10.57
C LEU A 265 -22.87 -20.72 -10.29
N VAL A 266 -23.64 -20.23 -11.26
CA VAL A 266 -25.10 -20.29 -11.15
C VAL A 266 -25.59 -21.74 -11.17
N ASP A 267 -26.62 -22.01 -10.37
CA ASP A 267 -27.26 -23.31 -10.26
C ASP A 267 -28.75 -23.23 -10.63
N PRO A 268 -29.10 -23.56 -11.89
CA PRO A 268 -30.48 -23.43 -12.39
C PRO A 268 -31.51 -24.34 -11.73
N SER A 269 -31.09 -25.36 -10.97
CA SER A 269 -31.99 -26.22 -10.20
C SER A 269 -32.78 -25.47 -9.12
N HIS A 270 -32.36 -24.25 -8.79
CA HIS A 270 -32.97 -23.40 -7.77
C HIS A 270 -33.70 -22.19 -8.36
N ASP A 271 -33.88 -22.16 -9.68
CA ASP A 271 -34.65 -21.09 -10.34
C ASP A 271 -36.14 -21.29 -10.06
N GLU A 272 -36.74 -20.31 -9.38
CA GLU A 272 -38.17 -20.29 -9.10
C GLU A 272 -38.73 -18.88 -9.32
N ALA A 273 -39.62 -18.76 -10.30
CA ALA A 273 -40.33 -17.52 -10.58
C ALA A 273 -41.64 -17.46 -9.78
N ALA A 274 -41.87 -16.34 -9.08
CA ALA A 274 -43.05 -16.11 -8.27
C ALA A 274 -43.58 -14.69 -8.50
N SER A 275 -44.44 -14.49 -9.51
CA SER A 275 -45.12 -13.23 -9.90
C SER A 275 -44.26 -11.95 -9.95
N ILE A 276 -43.79 -11.45 -8.81
CA ILE A 276 -42.95 -10.24 -8.66
C ILE A 276 -41.54 -10.54 -8.10
N LEU A 277 -41.23 -11.81 -7.82
CA LEU A 277 -39.98 -12.30 -7.26
C LEU A 277 -39.39 -13.39 -8.16
N PHE A 278 -38.07 -13.45 -8.23
CA PHE A 278 -37.35 -14.58 -8.82
C PHE A 278 -36.25 -15.04 -7.87
N ASN A 279 -36.32 -16.30 -7.46
CA ASN A 279 -35.30 -16.97 -6.65
C ASN A 279 -34.35 -17.72 -7.57
N PHE A 280 -33.06 -17.70 -7.25
CA PHE A 280 -32.03 -18.40 -7.99
C PHE A 280 -30.88 -18.80 -7.08
N GLY A 281 -30.18 -19.87 -7.44
CA GLY A 281 -29.13 -20.46 -6.62
C GLY A 281 -27.75 -20.37 -7.25
N TYR A 282 -26.75 -20.61 -6.43
CA TYR A 282 -25.36 -20.77 -6.81
C TYR A 282 -24.79 -22.04 -6.19
N LYS A 283 -23.81 -22.61 -6.88
CA LYS A 283 -23.02 -23.74 -6.41
C LYS A 283 -21.54 -23.43 -6.52
N ARG A 284 -20.75 -24.12 -5.71
CA ARG A 284 -19.30 -24.05 -5.73
C ARG A 284 -18.75 -24.61 -7.05
N LYS A 285 -17.84 -23.88 -7.69
CA LYS A 285 -17.04 -24.38 -8.81
C LYS A 285 -16.01 -25.38 -8.26
N ARG A 286 -16.15 -26.69 -8.54
CA ARG A 286 -15.18 -27.69 -8.04
C ARG A 286 -13.85 -27.63 -8.82
N SER A 287 -12.74 -27.60 -8.09
CA SER A 287 -11.36 -27.33 -8.51
C SER A 287 -10.67 -28.38 -9.42
N ALA A 288 -11.28 -28.76 -10.54
CA ALA A 288 -10.51 -29.32 -11.66
C ALA A 288 -10.11 -28.24 -12.70
N ALA A 289 -10.62 -27.01 -12.53
CA ALA A 289 -10.46 -25.89 -13.46
C ALA A 289 -10.07 -24.57 -12.76
N MET A 290 -9.57 -24.64 -11.51
CA MET A 290 -9.00 -23.48 -10.81
C MET A 290 -7.48 -23.38 -11.01
N GLU A 291 -6.88 -24.28 -11.80
CA GLU A 291 -5.46 -24.24 -12.15
C GLU A 291 -5.10 -23.14 -13.17
N ASP A 292 -6.08 -22.53 -13.87
CA ASP A 292 -5.83 -21.51 -14.90
C ASP A 292 -6.59 -20.20 -14.65
N ALA A 293 -6.49 -19.65 -13.44
CA ALA A 293 -6.41 -18.20 -13.36
C ALA A 293 -4.93 -17.89 -13.39
N ASP A 294 -4.45 -17.46 -14.56
CA ASP A 294 -3.09 -17.05 -14.89
C ASP A 294 -2.65 -15.84 -14.04
N ILE A 295 -2.65 -15.98 -12.71
CA ILE A 295 -1.83 -15.17 -11.82
C ILE A 295 -0.52 -15.92 -11.83
N GLY A 296 0.32 -15.62 -12.83
CA GLY A 296 1.65 -16.19 -12.92
C GLY A 296 2.32 -16.07 -11.56
N VAL A 297 2.48 -17.19 -10.87
CA VAL A 297 3.26 -17.27 -9.63
C VAL A 297 4.69 -17.05 -10.08
N ALA A 298 5.06 -15.78 -10.19
CA ALA A 298 6.44 -15.37 -10.35
C ALA A 298 7.18 -16.02 -9.18
N GLY A 299 8.13 -16.90 -9.48
CA GLY A 299 8.96 -17.52 -8.45
C GLY A 299 9.53 -16.43 -7.55
N ASP A 300 9.66 -16.74 -6.25
CA ASP A 300 9.97 -15.77 -5.19
C ASP A 300 10.98 -14.71 -5.70
N PRO A 301 10.58 -13.43 -5.74
CA PRO A 301 11.46 -12.39 -6.24
C PRO A 301 12.69 -12.32 -5.35
N VAL A 302 13.86 -12.18 -5.97
CA VAL A 302 15.11 -11.96 -5.23
C VAL A 302 14.96 -10.69 -4.40
N SER A 303 15.31 -10.77 -3.12
CA SER A 303 15.29 -9.63 -2.22
C SER A 303 16.71 -9.25 -1.81
N VAL A 304 17.03 -7.96 -1.91
CA VAL A 304 18.25 -7.38 -1.33
C VAL A 304 17.87 -6.17 -0.47
N SER A 305 18.45 -6.10 0.71
CA SER A 305 18.35 -4.95 1.63
C SER A 305 19.74 -4.50 2.09
N PRO A 306 20.00 -3.20 2.26
CA PRO A 306 19.09 -2.09 1.92
C PRO A 306 18.82 -1.99 0.42
N LEU A 307 17.67 -1.42 0.03
CA LEU A 307 17.44 -0.99 -1.35
C LEU A 307 18.32 0.21 -1.67
N MET A 308 18.49 1.10 -0.69
CA MET A 308 19.35 2.26 -0.77
C MET A 308 19.93 2.64 0.59
N CYS A 309 21.19 3.04 0.62
CA CYS A 309 21.85 3.60 1.81
C CYS A 309 22.79 4.76 1.42
N ILE A 310 22.71 5.88 2.15
CA ILE A 310 23.71 6.94 2.12
C ILE A 310 24.77 6.67 3.19
N VAL A 311 26.03 6.58 2.77
CA VAL A 311 27.19 6.31 3.63
C VAL A 311 28.24 7.42 3.54
N GLY A 312 29.09 7.52 4.56
CA GLY A 312 30.28 8.38 4.53
C GLY A 312 31.49 7.68 3.93
N ALA A 313 32.33 8.41 3.21
CA ALA A 313 33.60 7.87 2.72
C ALA A 313 34.52 7.47 3.89
N GLY A 314 35.05 6.25 3.87
CA GLY A 314 35.89 5.68 4.93
C GLY A 314 35.15 5.33 6.22
N PHE A 315 33.82 5.26 6.20
CA PHE A 315 33.01 4.84 7.35
C PHE A 315 32.95 3.31 7.47
N GLU A 316 32.24 2.83 8.49
CA GLU A 316 32.02 1.41 8.72
C GLU A 316 31.29 0.74 7.53
N LYS A 317 31.48 -0.57 7.45
CA LYS A 317 30.84 -1.41 6.44
C LYS A 317 29.36 -1.62 6.74
N GLU A 318 28.57 -1.72 5.68
CA GLU A 318 27.13 -1.88 5.74
C GLU A 318 26.71 -3.32 5.43
N LEU A 319 25.86 -3.91 6.26
CA LEU A 319 25.35 -5.26 6.04
C LEU A 319 24.34 -5.29 4.88
N MET A 320 24.52 -6.26 3.99
CA MET A 320 23.57 -6.58 2.94
C MET A 320 22.79 -7.87 3.28
N GLU A 321 21.49 -7.73 3.45
CA GLU A 321 20.56 -8.84 3.62
C GLU A 321 20.11 -9.33 2.24
N ILE A 322 20.54 -10.54 1.86
CA ILE A 322 20.28 -11.13 0.54
C ILE A 322 19.50 -12.42 0.70
N SER A 323 18.40 -12.57 -0.04
CA SER A 323 17.68 -13.84 -0.17
C SER A 323 18.63 -14.91 -0.68
N ASP A 324 18.78 -16.02 0.05
CA ASP A 324 19.63 -17.14 -0.33
C ASP A 324 21.07 -16.74 -0.74
N LEU A 325 21.77 -16.06 0.16
CA LEU A 325 23.15 -15.59 -0.02
C LEU A 325 24.13 -16.68 -0.53
N LYS A 326 23.88 -17.94 -0.18
CA LYS A 326 24.71 -19.08 -0.59
C LYS A 326 24.68 -19.29 -2.10
N ASN A 327 23.51 -19.15 -2.71
CA ASN A 327 23.30 -19.33 -4.15
C ASN A 327 23.31 -17.99 -4.92
N ALA A 328 23.48 -16.86 -4.22
CA ALA A 328 23.48 -15.54 -4.84
C ALA A 328 24.79 -15.22 -5.58
N THR A 329 24.63 -14.76 -6.82
CA THR A 329 25.67 -14.05 -7.58
C THR A 329 25.54 -12.55 -7.31
N ILE A 330 26.62 -11.90 -6.89
CA ILE A 330 26.64 -10.50 -6.47
C ILE A 330 27.70 -9.77 -7.29
N VAL A 331 27.31 -8.73 -8.01
CA VAL A 331 28.21 -7.97 -8.88
C VAL A 331 27.90 -6.47 -8.82
N PHE A 332 28.92 -5.64 -9.05
CA PHE A 332 28.71 -4.21 -9.31
C PHE A 332 28.15 -4.01 -10.73
N VAL A 333 27.31 -2.99 -10.88
CA VAL A 333 26.77 -2.52 -12.16
C VAL A 333 27.34 -1.15 -12.43
N GLY A 334 28.11 -1.03 -13.51
CA GLY A 334 28.78 0.22 -13.86
C GLY A 334 30.11 0.37 -13.12
N ASP A 335 30.42 1.61 -12.75
CA ASP A 335 31.64 1.93 -12.03
C ASP A 335 31.60 1.35 -10.60
N GLN A 336 32.78 0.95 -10.13
CA GLN A 336 32.97 0.41 -8.78
C GLN A 336 33.89 1.36 -8.01
N HIS A 337 33.38 1.94 -6.94
CA HIS A 337 34.13 2.82 -6.04
C HIS A 337 34.47 2.12 -4.72
N GLY A 338 33.48 1.45 -4.12
CA GLY A 338 33.62 0.65 -2.92
C GLY A 338 34.07 -0.79 -3.17
N ALA A 339 33.87 -1.64 -2.16
CA ALA A 339 34.19 -3.06 -2.21
C ALA A 339 33.08 -3.91 -1.58
N LEU A 340 33.11 -5.22 -1.86
CA LEU A 340 32.24 -6.21 -1.22
C LEU A 340 33.09 -7.16 -0.38
N GLU A 341 32.72 -7.32 0.89
CA GLU A 341 33.25 -8.35 1.77
C GLU A 341 32.20 -9.46 1.93
N LYS A 342 32.45 -10.64 1.36
CA LYS A 342 31.56 -11.80 1.48
C LYS A 342 32.19 -12.86 2.39
N SER A 343 31.40 -13.35 3.34
CA SER A 343 31.62 -14.60 4.07
C SER A 343 30.49 -15.60 3.77
N ASP A 344 30.59 -16.82 4.28
CA ASP A 344 29.56 -17.86 4.08
C ASP A 344 28.20 -17.49 4.69
N SER A 345 28.17 -16.54 5.63
CA SER A 345 26.97 -16.15 6.39
C SER A 345 26.55 -14.70 6.22
N ALA A 346 27.39 -13.84 5.64
CA ALA A 346 27.10 -12.42 5.50
C ALA A 346 27.77 -11.80 4.27
N CYS A 347 27.16 -10.77 3.72
CA CYS A 347 27.76 -9.91 2.71
C CYS A 347 27.72 -8.47 3.22
N TYR A 348 28.84 -7.77 3.12
CA TYR A 348 28.94 -6.37 3.49
C TYR A 348 29.38 -5.54 2.30
N TYR A 349 28.79 -4.37 2.17
CA TYR A 349 29.33 -3.31 1.34
C TYR A 349 30.33 -2.48 2.17
N VAL A 350 31.51 -2.25 1.61
CA VAL A 350 32.56 -1.43 2.21
C VAL A 350 32.62 -0.11 1.43
N PRO A 351 32.29 1.03 2.05
CA PRO A 351 32.38 2.33 1.41
C PRO A 351 33.80 2.61 0.89
N PRO A 352 33.95 3.39 -0.21
CA PRO A 352 35.26 3.80 -0.68
C PRO A 352 36.01 4.60 0.40
N PRO A 353 37.35 4.59 0.39
CA PRO A 353 38.14 5.37 1.34
C PRO A 353 37.88 6.87 1.17
N SER A 354 38.15 7.64 2.22
CA SER A 354 38.15 9.10 2.16
C SER A 354 39.07 9.60 1.05
N GLN A 355 38.67 10.69 0.39
CA GLN A 355 39.42 11.27 -0.71
C GLN A 355 40.82 11.74 -0.27
N ALA A 356 41.83 11.51 -1.12
CA ALA A 356 43.18 12.04 -0.97
C ALA A 356 43.53 13.00 -2.13
N PRO A 357 43.94 14.26 -1.87
CA PRO A 357 44.08 14.90 -0.55
C PRO A 357 42.72 15.15 0.11
N SER A 358 42.74 15.31 1.43
CA SER A 358 41.54 15.54 2.25
C SER A 358 40.80 16.80 1.84
N VAL A 359 39.47 16.75 1.94
CA VAL A 359 38.60 17.92 1.73
C VAL A 359 38.87 18.98 2.79
N ILE A 360 39.09 20.22 2.35
CA ILE A 360 39.32 21.36 3.24
C ILE A 360 38.00 22.06 3.49
N TYR A 361 37.68 22.25 4.77
CA TYR A 361 36.47 22.94 5.22
C TYR A 361 36.81 24.34 5.74
N GLU A 362 36.00 25.32 5.39
CA GLU A 362 36.24 26.70 5.78
C GLU A 362 35.32 27.17 6.91
N ASP A 363 35.88 27.96 7.82
CA ASP A 363 35.14 28.56 8.91
C ASP A 363 34.46 29.86 8.46
N VAL A 364 33.26 29.72 7.91
CA VAL A 364 32.38 30.84 7.51
C VAL A 364 31.04 30.72 8.22
N ARG A 365 30.44 31.87 8.56
CA ARG A 365 29.21 31.93 9.38
C ARG A 365 27.90 31.86 8.60
N LYS A 366 27.90 31.57 7.29
CA LYS A 366 26.65 31.49 6.53
C LYS A 366 25.72 30.40 7.05
N THR A 367 26.28 29.24 7.36
CA THR A 367 25.59 28.00 7.75
C THR A 367 26.20 27.44 9.03
N LEU A 368 25.48 26.55 9.73
CA LEU A 368 26.01 25.88 10.93
C LEU A 368 27.12 24.89 10.60
N GLU A 369 26.96 24.13 9.52
CA GLU A 369 28.02 23.27 8.99
C GLU A 369 29.00 24.06 8.14
N LYS A 370 30.29 23.77 8.30
CA LYS A 370 31.38 24.40 7.54
C LYS A 370 31.34 23.92 6.08
N PRO A 371 31.29 24.80 5.06
CA PRO A 371 31.34 24.40 3.67
C PRO A 371 32.75 23.93 3.27
N ALA A 372 32.79 22.99 2.34
CA ALA A 372 34.03 22.56 1.71
C ALA A 372 34.52 23.58 0.67
N GLN A 373 35.83 23.69 0.48
CA GLN A 373 36.39 24.40 -0.66
C GLN A 373 36.22 23.56 -1.93
N VAL A 374 35.57 24.12 -2.95
CA VAL A 374 35.20 23.41 -4.18
C VAL A 374 36.42 22.77 -4.85
N GLU A 375 37.57 23.46 -4.87
CA GLU A 375 38.81 22.96 -5.48
C GLU A 375 39.39 21.71 -4.78
N THR A 376 39.00 21.46 -3.53
CA THR A 376 39.45 20.30 -2.75
C THR A 376 38.49 19.11 -2.82
N VAL A 377 37.31 19.29 -3.43
CA VAL A 377 36.31 18.24 -3.64
C VAL A 377 36.44 17.75 -5.08
N ARG A 378 37.08 16.60 -5.29
CA ARG A 378 37.21 16.01 -6.64
C ARG A 378 35.87 15.47 -7.11
N GLU A 379 35.17 14.78 -6.22
CA GLU A 379 33.85 14.21 -6.45
C GLU A 379 32.95 14.58 -5.27
N ARG A 380 31.72 15.02 -5.54
CA ARG A 380 30.76 15.39 -4.48
C ARG A 380 30.15 14.14 -3.85
N ALA A 381 29.78 13.19 -4.71
CA ALA A 381 29.22 11.90 -4.35
C ALA A 381 29.56 10.87 -5.43
N VAL A 382 29.62 9.60 -5.02
CA VAL A 382 29.75 8.44 -5.92
C VAL A 382 28.68 7.41 -5.61
N PHE A 383 28.43 6.53 -6.58
CA PHE A 383 27.33 5.58 -6.56
C PHE A 383 27.84 4.19 -6.88
N ASP A 384 27.54 3.24 -6.00
CA ASP A 384 27.77 1.83 -6.24
C ASP A 384 26.41 1.14 -6.34
N VAL A 385 26.14 0.56 -7.51
CA VAL A 385 24.94 -0.24 -7.74
C VAL A 385 25.32 -1.70 -7.71
N ILE A 386 24.72 -2.46 -6.80
CA ILE A 386 25.00 -3.88 -6.64
C ILE A 386 23.79 -4.67 -7.15
N LYS A 387 24.05 -5.55 -8.11
CA LYS A 387 23.07 -6.49 -8.63
C LYS A 387 23.26 -7.84 -7.97
N VAL A 388 22.19 -8.29 -7.31
CA VAL A 388 22.09 -9.61 -6.70
C VAL A 388 21.22 -10.47 -7.59
N THR A 389 21.70 -11.66 -7.95
CA THR A 389 20.97 -12.61 -8.80
C THR A 389 20.91 -13.98 -8.11
N VAL A 390 19.71 -14.54 -7.99
CA VAL A 390 19.45 -15.89 -7.47
C VAL A 390 18.47 -16.57 -8.40
N ASN A 391 18.76 -17.78 -8.86
CA ASN A 391 17.87 -18.57 -9.72
C ASN A 391 17.35 -17.81 -10.97
N GLY A 392 18.15 -16.90 -11.54
CA GLY A 392 17.80 -16.09 -12.71
C GLY A 392 17.03 -14.80 -12.43
N ASN A 393 16.50 -14.63 -11.22
CA ASN A 393 15.85 -13.39 -10.77
C ASN A 393 16.90 -12.41 -10.23
N SER A 394 16.68 -11.10 -10.39
CA SER A 394 17.64 -10.09 -9.94
C SER A 394 16.99 -8.96 -9.14
N ALA A 395 17.73 -8.44 -8.17
CA ALA A 395 17.40 -7.22 -7.43
C ALA A 395 18.61 -6.29 -7.33
N LEU A 396 18.35 -5.00 -7.10
CA LEU A 396 19.38 -3.96 -7.02
C LEU A 396 19.41 -3.32 -5.64
N SER A 397 20.62 -3.05 -5.15
CA SER A 397 20.92 -2.24 -3.98
C SER A 397 21.83 -1.09 -4.40
N THR A 398 21.55 0.12 -3.92
CA THR A 398 22.31 1.33 -4.29
C THR A 398 22.96 1.95 -3.06
N PHE A 399 24.28 2.11 -3.08
CA PHE A 399 25.01 2.85 -2.06
C PHE A 399 25.45 4.21 -2.61
N VAL A 400 25.18 5.26 -1.85
CA VAL A 400 25.56 6.63 -2.19
C VAL A 400 26.62 7.06 -1.19
N THR A 401 27.84 7.34 -1.66
CA THR A 401 28.89 7.81 -0.77
C THR A 401 29.09 9.31 -0.94
N LEU A 402 28.95 10.08 0.13
CA LEU A 402 29.19 11.53 0.13
C LEU A 402 30.63 11.82 0.57
N TYR A 403 31.34 12.65 -0.19
CA TYR A 403 32.72 13.07 0.11
C TYR A 403 32.79 14.43 0.82
N ALA A 404 31.73 15.23 0.74
CA ALA A 404 31.60 16.50 1.42
C ALA A 404 30.34 16.52 2.30
N LYS A 405 30.41 17.22 3.43
CA LYS A 405 29.22 17.45 4.28
C LYS A 405 28.19 18.32 3.59
N GLN A 406 26.92 18.09 3.90
CA GLN A 406 25.82 18.95 3.50
C GLN A 406 25.83 20.22 4.36
N THR A 407 25.56 21.37 3.76
CA THR A 407 25.46 22.66 4.47
C THR A 407 24.07 23.28 4.35
N HIS A 408 23.30 22.79 3.39
CA HIS A 408 21.92 23.16 3.12
C HIS A 408 21.04 21.94 3.38
N TYR A 409 19.73 22.12 3.30
CA TYR A 409 18.76 21.05 3.32
C TYR A 409 17.63 21.35 2.33
N ILE A 410 16.82 20.36 2.00
CA ILE A 410 15.78 20.45 0.97
C ILE A 410 14.42 20.38 1.64
N LYS A 411 13.54 21.36 1.37
CA LYS A 411 12.12 21.31 1.73
C LYS A 411 11.30 20.89 0.50
N TYR A 412 10.19 20.21 0.76
CA TYR A 412 9.33 19.66 -0.29
C TYR A 412 7.98 20.37 -0.31
N SER A 413 7.35 20.43 -1.46
CA SER A 413 5.97 20.91 -1.60
C SER A 413 5.27 20.19 -2.75
N VAL A 414 3.93 20.22 -2.73
CA VAL A 414 3.13 19.76 -3.86
C VAL A 414 2.65 20.98 -4.64
N VAL A 415 3.08 21.10 -5.89
CA VAL A 415 2.62 22.15 -6.81
C VAL A 415 2.05 21.46 -8.04
N ASN A 416 0.77 21.70 -8.32
CA ASN A 416 0.04 21.06 -9.43
C ASN A 416 0.15 19.52 -9.43
N GLY A 417 0.07 18.91 -8.24
CA GLY A 417 0.18 17.46 -8.07
C GLY A 417 1.60 16.88 -8.21
N LYS A 418 2.62 17.73 -8.44
CA LYS A 418 4.02 17.32 -8.58
C LYS A 418 4.85 17.67 -7.35
N LEU A 419 5.78 16.80 -7.03
CA LEU A 419 6.77 17.05 -5.98
C LEU A 419 7.73 18.15 -6.43
N THR A 420 7.82 19.22 -5.65
CA THR A 420 8.68 20.38 -5.91
C THR A 420 9.66 20.55 -4.76
N LEU A 421 10.94 20.65 -5.09
CA LEU A 421 12.05 20.78 -4.16
C LEU A 421 12.48 22.24 -4.08
N GLN A 422 12.81 22.71 -2.88
CA GLN A 422 13.42 24.00 -2.66
C GLN A 422 14.63 23.84 -1.76
N LEU A 423 15.75 24.49 -2.11
CA LEU A 423 16.96 24.49 -1.31
C LEU A 423 16.87 25.56 -0.22
N TRP A 424 17.24 25.19 1.00
CA TRP A 424 17.18 26.05 2.18
C TRP A 424 18.45 25.91 3.01
N TYR A 425 18.72 26.89 3.85
CA TYR A 425 19.76 26.82 4.87
C TYR A 425 19.35 27.57 6.13
N TYR A 426 19.96 27.21 7.26
CA TYR A 426 19.86 28.02 8.47
C TYR A 426 20.93 29.10 8.44
N ASN A 427 20.51 30.36 8.39
CA ASN A 427 21.38 31.52 8.46
C ASN A 427 21.78 31.76 9.92
N VAL A 428 23.05 31.54 10.26
CA VAL A 428 23.54 31.67 11.64
C VAL A 428 23.49 33.11 12.14
N ASP A 429 23.77 34.09 11.28
CA ASP A 429 23.79 35.50 11.65
C ASP A 429 22.37 36.04 11.91
N GLU A 430 21.39 35.57 11.15
CA GLU A 430 19.97 35.96 11.31
C GLU A 430 19.19 35.04 12.26
N GLY A 431 19.77 33.89 12.64
CA GLY A 431 19.15 32.92 13.53
C GLY A 431 17.90 32.24 12.96
N LYS A 432 17.75 32.13 11.63
CA LYS A 432 16.53 31.61 10.98
C LYS A 432 16.80 30.86 9.68
N ASP A 433 15.82 30.05 9.30
CA ASP A 433 15.75 29.40 7.99
C ASP A 433 15.56 30.39 6.84
N MET A 434 16.34 30.23 5.78
CA MET A 434 16.27 31.03 4.56
C MET A 434 16.22 30.15 3.31
N PRO A 435 15.31 30.45 2.36
CA PRO A 435 15.34 29.80 1.07
C PRO A 435 16.50 30.34 0.24
N VAL A 436 17.17 29.48 -0.52
CA VAL A 436 18.07 29.90 -1.59
C VAL A 436 17.20 30.36 -2.77
N SER A 437 17.58 31.46 -3.42
CA SER A 437 16.83 31.96 -4.56
C SER A 437 16.90 30.97 -5.72
N ALA A 438 15.82 30.85 -6.50
CA ALA A 438 15.78 29.91 -7.62
C ALA A 438 16.86 30.23 -8.68
N GLY A 439 17.23 31.50 -8.84
CA GLY A 439 18.30 31.93 -9.74
C GLY A 439 19.71 31.58 -9.25
N GLU A 440 19.86 31.28 -7.96
CA GLU A 440 21.13 30.86 -7.34
C GLU A 440 21.14 29.37 -7.00
N THR A 441 20.12 28.62 -7.41
CA THR A 441 20.05 27.16 -7.16
C THR A 441 20.33 26.39 -8.44
N GLU A 442 21.38 25.57 -8.41
CA GLU A 442 21.65 24.55 -9.42
C GLU A 442 21.08 23.21 -8.95
N TRP A 443 20.13 22.67 -9.71
CA TRP A 443 19.58 21.33 -9.48
C TRP A 443 20.26 20.31 -10.38
N SER A 444 20.53 19.13 -9.84
CA SER A 444 21.09 18.02 -10.60
C SER A 444 20.55 16.68 -10.13
N THR A 445 20.35 15.75 -11.07
CA THR A 445 20.17 14.34 -10.76
C THR A 445 21.55 13.71 -10.71
N LEU A 446 21.93 13.18 -9.55
CA LEU A 446 23.20 12.49 -9.39
C LEU A 446 23.10 11.00 -9.76
N HIS A 447 21.94 10.38 -9.51
CA HIS A 447 21.69 8.97 -9.83
C HIS A 447 20.18 8.71 -10.02
N GLY A 448 19.86 7.65 -10.78
CA GLY A 448 18.49 7.15 -10.95
C GLY A 448 17.77 7.70 -12.18
N GLY A 449 16.54 7.22 -12.40
CA GLY A 449 15.76 7.54 -13.60
C GLY A 449 14.99 8.87 -13.53
N GLY A 450 14.85 9.46 -12.33
CA GLY A 450 14.15 10.72 -12.13
C GLY A 450 14.95 11.94 -12.58
N SER A 451 14.25 13.02 -12.90
CA SER A 451 14.85 14.30 -13.27
C SER A 451 14.27 15.44 -12.43
N VAL A 452 15.06 16.48 -12.22
CA VAL A 452 14.63 17.71 -11.55
C VAL A 452 14.84 18.88 -12.51
N SER A 453 13.82 19.73 -12.65
CA SER A 453 13.92 20.95 -13.45
C SER A 453 14.67 22.06 -12.71
N ASN A 454 15.07 23.12 -13.42
CA ASN A 454 15.67 24.32 -12.81
C ASN A 454 14.75 24.98 -11.77
N ALA A 455 13.43 24.78 -11.86
CA ALA A 455 12.46 25.27 -10.89
C ALA A 455 12.30 24.33 -9.68
N GLY A 456 13.09 23.26 -9.58
CA GLY A 456 12.99 22.27 -8.50
C GLY A 456 11.85 21.26 -8.67
N VAL A 457 11.12 21.27 -9.78
CA VAL A 457 10.03 20.30 -10.03
C VAL A 457 10.62 18.94 -10.38
N PHE A 458 10.33 17.91 -9.58
CA PHE A 458 10.74 16.54 -9.83
C PHE A 458 9.78 15.84 -10.81
N THR A 459 10.38 15.09 -11.74
CA THR A 459 9.67 14.24 -12.69
C THR A 459 10.23 12.82 -12.58
N PRO A 460 9.41 11.83 -12.20
CA PRO A 460 9.85 10.43 -12.12
C PRO A 460 10.23 9.91 -13.51
N GLY A 461 11.19 8.98 -13.56
CA GLY A 461 11.60 8.34 -14.81
C GLY A 461 10.55 7.35 -15.32
N ASN A 462 10.37 7.27 -16.63
CA ASN A 462 9.37 6.39 -17.26
C ASN A 462 9.86 4.93 -17.47
N SER A 463 11.17 4.67 -17.39
CA SER A 463 11.74 3.33 -17.64
C SER A 463 13.24 3.27 -17.29
N ALA A 464 13.62 2.63 -16.17
CA ALA A 464 14.97 2.14 -15.83
C ALA A 464 14.95 1.50 -14.41
N PRO A 465 15.86 0.56 -14.08
CA PRO A 465 15.75 -0.31 -12.89
C PRO A 465 16.17 0.32 -11.55
N SER A 466 16.48 1.63 -11.50
CA SER A 466 16.86 2.24 -10.22
C SER A 466 15.62 2.42 -9.35
N THR A 467 15.64 1.81 -8.16
CA THR A 467 14.58 1.87 -7.15
C THR A 467 14.43 3.26 -6.53
N VAL A 468 15.37 4.17 -6.81
CA VAL A 468 15.48 5.51 -6.24
C VAL A 468 15.99 6.53 -7.26
N SER A 469 15.83 7.81 -6.96
CA SER A 469 16.49 8.92 -7.65
C SER A 469 17.20 9.81 -6.63
N VAL A 470 18.48 10.08 -6.84
CA VAL A 470 19.29 10.91 -5.94
C VAL A 470 19.43 12.28 -6.57
N ILE A 471 18.91 13.29 -5.88
CA ILE A 471 18.84 14.67 -6.35
C ILE A 471 19.71 15.54 -5.47
N ALA A 472 20.46 16.46 -6.07
CA ALA A 472 21.25 17.45 -5.35
C ALA A 472 20.87 18.87 -5.77
N GLY A 473 20.82 19.76 -4.77
CA GLY A 473 20.71 21.20 -4.95
C GLY A 473 21.99 21.88 -4.49
N ARG A 474 22.57 22.74 -5.31
CA ARG A 474 23.74 23.55 -5.00
C ARG A 474 23.38 25.03 -5.02
N ASP A 475 23.82 25.75 -4.00
CA ASP A 475 23.77 27.20 -3.93
C ASP A 475 25.01 27.80 -4.61
N LEU A 476 24.76 28.68 -5.58
CA LEU A 476 25.74 29.32 -6.45
C LEU A 476 26.24 30.68 -5.95
N SER A 477 25.79 31.14 -4.79
CA SER A 477 26.23 32.41 -4.18
C SER A 477 27.74 32.47 -3.89
N SER A 478 28.42 31.32 -3.90
CA SER A 478 29.89 31.24 -3.86
C SER A 478 30.42 30.28 -4.92
N SER A 479 31.33 30.76 -5.77
CA SER A 479 32.06 29.93 -6.71
C SER A 479 33.15 29.08 -6.05
N ARG A 480 33.59 29.48 -4.84
CA ARG A 480 34.72 28.88 -4.12
C ARG A 480 34.31 27.86 -3.06
N LEU A 481 33.13 28.03 -2.47
CA LEU A 481 32.63 27.20 -1.38
C LEU A 481 31.47 26.32 -1.86
N LEU A 482 31.46 25.07 -1.41
CA LEU A 482 30.43 24.10 -1.75
C LEU A 482 29.27 24.21 -0.75
N TYR A 483 28.26 24.97 -1.15
CA TYR A 483 26.98 25.07 -0.47
C TYR A 483 25.96 24.16 -1.16
N TRP A 484 25.52 23.10 -0.48
CA TRP A 484 24.71 22.06 -1.14
C TRP A 484 23.96 21.15 -0.18
N ALA A 485 23.01 20.41 -0.75
CA ALA A 485 22.25 19.35 -0.12
C ALA A 485 21.95 18.24 -1.14
N VAL A 486 21.73 17.03 -0.64
CA VAL A 486 21.35 15.82 -1.35
C VAL A 486 20.08 15.26 -0.71
N THR A 487 19.21 14.71 -1.54
CA THR A 487 18.11 13.89 -1.07
C THR A 487 17.89 12.70 -1.99
N VAL A 488 17.28 11.66 -1.44
CA VAL A 488 16.83 10.50 -2.18
C VAL A 488 15.32 10.50 -2.27
N ILE A 489 14.82 10.41 -3.49
CA ILE A 489 13.41 10.28 -3.80
C ILE A 489 13.19 8.84 -4.26
N PRO A 490 12.47 8.02 -3.48
CA PRO A 490 12.16 6.66 -3.91
C PRO A 490 10.98 6.68 -4.90
N VAL A 491 11.17 6.13 -6.10
CA VAL A 491 10.24 6.31 -7.22
C VAL A 491 9.59 4.99 -7.64
N PRO A 492 8.25 4.89 -7.60
CA PRO A 492 7.37 5.52 -6.63
C PRO A 492 7.18 4.60 -5.42
N LEU A 493 7.83 4.90 -4.30
CA LEU A 493 7.38 4.37 -3.00
C LEU A 493 6.26 5.26 -2.40
N TYR A 494 6.18 6.53 -2.81
CA TYR A 494 5.22 7.51 -2.27
C TYR A 494 4.57 8.34 -3.37
N SER A 495 3.29 8.68 -3.19
CA SER A 495 2.69 9.82 -3.89
C SER A 495 3.37 11.13 -3.46
N ALA A 496 3.27 12.18 -4.28
CA ALA A 496 3.85 13.48 -3.95
C ALA A 496 3.34 14.02 -2.60
N THR A 497 2.04 13.84 -2.31
CA THR A 497 1.43 14.26 -1.05
C THR A 497 1.98 13.49 0.15
N GLN A 498 2.13 12.16 0.02
CA GLN A 498 2.74 11.34 1.08
C GLN A 498 4.19 11.74 1.33
N ALA A 499 4.98 11.94 0.28
CA ALA A 499 6.36 12.39 0.41
C ALA A 499 6.44 13.72 1.18
N VAL A 500 5.64 14.72 0.78
CA VAL A 500 5.63 16.03 1.48
C VAL A 500 5.26 15.89 2.95
N LYS A 501 4.27 15.06 3.29
CA LYS A 501 3.92 14.78 4.69
C LYS A 501 5.11 14.20 5.44
N PHE A 502 5.80 13.20 4.88
CA PHE A 502 6.92 12.56 5.56
C PHE A 502 8.14 13.46 5.75
N PHE A 503 8.46 14.30 4.77
CA PHE A 503 9.66 15.12 4.79
C PHE A 503 9.51 16.49 5.48
N ASN A 504 8.28 16.94 5.75
CA ASN A 504 8.05 18.25 6.38
C ASN A 504 7.40 18.16 7.78
N ASP A 505 6.89 17.00 8.19
CA ASP A 505 6.39 16.73 9.56
C ASP A 505 7.55 16.41 10.52
#